data_AF-A0A6A4G5Z1-F1
#
_entry.id   AF-A0A6A4G5Z1-F1
#
_cell.length_a   1.000
_cell.length_b   1.000
_cell.length_c   1.000
_cell.angle_alpha   90.00
_cell.angle_beta   90.00
_cell.angle_gamma   90.00
#
_symmetry.space_group_name_H-M   'P 1'
#
loop_
_entity.id
_entity.type
_entity.pdbx_description
1 polymer ?
#
loop_
_entity_poly.entity_id
_entity_poly.type
_entity_poly.pdbx_seq_one_letter_code
_entity_poly.pdbx_strand_id
1 'polypeptide(L)'
;MAFEHLQDELLDELCTEQQIFFIERDLPPPIDILVDERNCICVVAGATIQALDTSPSVNMEDVTNLFYAALAQFQVEIQVFTCFSCEETGLCIRAIVDQCAEVALSCHRILPRLWFERPFLLEEESQFERFLVSTKIINHYAAQSLLHKICMDDLFLKSVDELKLLIQNAIADEQLQLLWGLVRQDHGLNNAT
;
A
#
# COMPACT_ATOMS: atom_id res chain seq x y z
N MET A 1 11.44 -3.72 -21.57
CA MET A 1 12.08 -5.00 -21.92
C MET A 1 13.00 -5.55 -20.81
N ALA A 2 14.17 -4.98 -20.50
CA ALA A 2 15.02 -5.55 -19.44
C ALA A 2 14.44 -5.41 -18.01
N PHE A 3 13.70 -4.34 -17.74
CA PHE A 3 13.07 -4.09 -16.43
C PHE A 3 11.81 -4.95 -16.21
N GLU A 4 11.00 -5.13 -17.24
CA GLU A 4 9.82 -6.02 -17.22
C GLU A 4 10.23 -7.48 -16.98
N HIS A 5 11.31 -7.95 -17.63
CA HIS A 5 11.82 -9.30 -17.39
C HIS A 5 12.33 -9.52 -15.95
N LEU A 6 12.97 -8.50 -15.33
CA LEU A 6 13.41 -8.59 -13.94
C LEU A 6 12.22 -8.60 -12.98
N GLN A 7 11.15 -7.86 -13.29
CA GLN A 7 9.90 -7.91 -12.52
C GLN A 7 9.22 -9.27 -12.64
N ASP A 8 9.15 -9.86 -13.84
CA ASP A 8 8.54 -11.18 -14.05
C ASP A 8 9.31 -12.30 -13.34
N GLU A 9 10.64 -12.31 -13.42
CA GLU A 9 11.48 -13.29 -12.73
C GLU A 9 11.38 -13.17 -11.20
N LEU A 10 11.32 -11.95 -10.67
CA LEU A 10 11.14 -11.72 -9.24
C LEU A 10 9.73 -12.12 -8.77
N LEU A 11 8.69 -11.83 -9.55
CA LEU A 11 7.33 -12.23 -9.23
C LEU A 11 7.18 -13.76 -9.21
N ASP A 12 7.82 -14.46 -10.16
CA ASP A 12 7.85 -15.92 -10.19
C ASP A 12 8.53 -16.48 -8.92
N GLU A 13 9.74 -16.02 -8.60
CA GLU A 13 10.47 -16.39 -7.37
C GLU A 13 9.62 -16.17 -6.10
N LEU A 14 8.95 -15.02 -6.00
CA LEU A 14 8.10 -14.69 -4.85
C LEU A 14 6.90 -15.64 -4.75
N CYS A 15 6.29 -16.02 -5.87
CA CYS A 15 5.12 -16.90 -5.90
C CYS A 15 5.50 -18.38 -5.66
N THR A 16 6.52 -18.87 -6.34
CA THR A 16 6.85 -20.31 -6.39
C THR A 16 7.70 -20.74 -5.20
N GLU A 17 8.80 -20.03 -4.95
CA GLU A 17 9.79 -20.39 -3.93
C GLU A 17 9.43 -19.77 -2.57
N GLN A 18 9.02 -18.49 -2.56
CA GLN A 18 8.72 -17.78 -1.30
C GLN A 18 7.25 -17.89 -0.87
N GLN A 19 6.39 -18.52 -1.68
CA GLN A 19 4.96 -18.72 -1.40
C GLN A 19 4.23 -17.45 -0.97
N ILE A 20 4.55 -16.33 -1.64
CA ILE A 20 3.89 -15.04 -1.46
C ILE A 20 2.83 -14.90 -2.54
N PHE A 21 1.58 -14.66 -2.13
CA PHE A 21 0.47 -14.48 -3.05
C PHE A 21 0.15 -13.00 -3.25
N PHE A 22 -0.10 -12.62 -4.49
CA PHE A 22 -0.38 -11.24 -4.88
C PHE A 22 -1.85 -11.06 -5.30
N ILE A 23 -2.35 -9.85 -5.08
CA ILE A 23 -3.58 -9.35 -5.68
C ILE A 23 -3.16 -8.20 -6.58
N GLU A 24 -3.40 -8.32 -7.88
CA GLU A 24 -3.06 -7.26 -8.83
C GLU A 24 -3.90 -6.00 -8.56
N ARG A 25 -3.21 -4.86 -8.44
CA ARG A 25 -3.78 -3.54 -8.21
C ARG A 25 -2.97 -2.48 -8.94
N ASP A 26 -3.65 -1.43 -9.39
CA ASP A 26 -3.00 -0.23 -9.92
C ASP A 26 -2.44 0.60 -8.75
N LEU A 27 -1.19 0.34 -8.41
CA LEU A 27 -0.50 1.07 -7.34
C LEU A 27 0.07 2.40 -7.85
N PRO A 28 0.05 3.47 -7.02
CA PRO A 28 0.68 4.72 -7.38
C PRO A 28 2.20 4.53 -7.44
N PRO A 29 2.90 5.03 -8.49
CA PRO A 29 4.35 5.00 -8.54
C PRO A 29 4.98 5.71 -7.33
N PRO A 30 6.13 5.23 -6.82
CA PRO A 30 6.93 4.11 -7.31
C PRO A 30 6.61 2.79 -6.60
N ILE A 31 5.43 2.62 -6.00
CA ILE A 31 5.13 1.45 -5.17
C ILE A 31 4.95 0.22 -6.06
N ASP A 32 5.75 -0.82 -5.82
CA ASP A 32 5.65 -2.09 -6.53
C ASP A 32 4.80 -3.11 -5.75
N ILE A 33 4.95 -3.15 -4.41
CA ILE A 33 4.23 -4.09 -3.55
C ILE A 33 3.64 -3.33 -2.36
N LEU A 34 2.34 -3.48 -2.14
CA LEU A 34 1.67 -3.03 -0.93
C LEU A 34 1.55 -4.20 0.05
N VAL A 35 2.18 -4.09 1.23
CA VAL A 35 2.22 -5.16 2.23
C VAL A 35 1.02 -5.06 3.17
N ASP A 36 0.74 -3.86 3.69
CA ASP A 36 -0.38 -3.58 4.59
C ASP A 36 -0.79 -2.09 4.55
N GLU A 37 -1.54 -1.60 5.53
CA GLU A 37 -1.99 -0.21 5.59
C GLU A 37 -0.86 0.83 5.79
N ARG A 38 0.33 0.40 6.22
CA ARG A 38 1.48 1.26 6.56
C ARG A 38 2.74 0.96 5.76
N ASN A 39 2.87 -0.27 5.25
CA ASN A 39 4.10 -0.78 4.67
C ASN A 39 3.95 -1.04 3.18
N CYS A 40 4.94 -0.58 2.42
CA CYS A 40 5.05 -0.84 1.00
C CYS A 40 6.52 -1.07 0.63
N ILE A 41 6.74 -1.75 -0.50
CA ILE A 41 8.06 -2.07 -1.03
C ILE A 41 8.13 -1.48 -2.44
N CYS A 42 9.27 -0.85 -2.73
CA CYS A 42 9.66 -0.50 -4.08
C CYS A 42 10.95 -1.24 -4.43
N VAL A 43 10.98 -1.82 -5.62
CA VAL A 43 12.09 -2.58 -6.16
C VAL A 43 12.73 -1.76 -7.27
N VAL A 44 13.98 -1.34 -7.05
CA VAL A 44 14.74 -0.57 -8.03
C VAL A 44 15.91 -1.40 -8.55
N ALA A 45 15.94 -1.65 -9.86
CA ALA A 45 17.06 -2.34 -10.49
C ALA A 45 18.34 -1.49 -10.42
N GLY A 46 19.47 -2.09 -10.02
CA GLY A 46 20.76 -1.40 -9.95
C GLY A 46 21.22 -0.81 -11.30
N ALA A 47 20.81 -1.40 -12.43
CA ALA A 47 21.07 -0.84 -13.76
C ALA A 47 20.34 0.49 -14.01
N THR A 48 19.16 0.68 -13.40
CA THR A 48 18.43 1.96 -13.43
C THR A 48 19.20 3.03 -12.64
N ILE A 49 19.83 2.65 -11.54
CA ILE A 49 20.73 3.52 -10.76
C ILE A 49 21.99 3.88 -11.56
N GLN A 50 22.59 2.94 -12.29
CA GLN A 50 23.78 3.19 -13.13
C GLN A 50 23.49 3.95 -14.44
N ALA A 51 22.29 3.79 -15.01
CA ALA A 51 21.85 4.59 -16.17
C ALA A 51 21.61 6.06 -15.81
N LEU A 52 21.25 6.34 -14.55
CA LEU A 52 21.17 7.69 -13.98
C LEU A 52 22.56 8.33 -13.81
N ASP A 53 23.59 7.54 -13.49
CA ASP A 53 24.97 8.04 -13.37
C ASP A 53 25.62 8.41 -14.72
N THR A 54 25.09 7.89 -15.83
CA THR A 54 25.69 8.05 -17.17
C THR A 54 24.95 9.03 -18.09
N SER A 55 23.74 9.46 -17.71
CA SER A 55 22.97 10.48 -18.45
C SER A 55 22.79 11.74 -17.59
N PRO A 56 23.43 12.88 -17.93
CA PRO A 56 23.37 14.11 -17.13
C PRO A 56 22.01 14.83 -17.18
N SER A 57 20.96 14.21 -17.72
CA SER A 57 19.65 14.83 -17.95
C SER A 57 18.53 14.31 -17.04
N VAL A 58 18.75 13.24 -16.27
CA VAL A 58 17.79 12.79 -15.26
C VAL A 58 18.49 12.90 -13.92
N ASN A 59 18.21 13.99 -13.20
CA ASN A 59 18.82 14.22 -11.91
C ASN A 59 18.43 13.08 -10.97
N MET A 60 19.42 12.47 -10.32
CA MET A 60 19.20 11.51 -9.23
C MET A 60 18.28 12.10 -8.15
N GLU A 61 18.35 13.43 -7.96
CA GLU A 61 17.38 14.19 -7.17
C GLU A 61 15.95 14.02 -7.65
N ASP A 62 15.64 13.98 -8.94
CA ASP A 62 14.25 13.88 -9.44
C ASP A 62 13.63 12.51 -9.16
N VAL A 63 14.38 11.41 -9.30
CA VAL A 63 13.89 10.06 -8.97
C VAL A 63 13.76 9.91 -7.46
N THR A 64 14.73 10.40 -6.70
CA THR A 64 14.67 10.38 -5.23
C THR A 64 13.56 11.30 -4.72
N ASN A 65 13.31 12.45 -5.36
CA ASN A 65 12.22 13.36 -5.05
C ASN A 65 10.86 12.77 -5.46
N LEU A 66 10.77 12.02 -6.55
CA LEU A 66 9.57 11.25 -6.91
C LEU A 66 9.29 10.16 -5.87
N PHE A 67 10.36 9.50 -5.40
CA PHE A 67 10.33 8.51 -4.31
C PHE A 67 9.84 9.15 -3.00
N TYR A 68 10.44 10.26 -2.58
CA TYR A 68 10.03 11.02 -1.39
C TYR A 68 8.61 11.59 -1.53
N ALA A 69 8.21 12.06 -2.71
CA ALA A 69 6.87 12.62 -2.95
C ALA A 69 5.78 11.56 -2.91
N ALA A 70 6.03 10.35 -3.41
CA ALA A 70 5.09 9.24 -3.31
C ALA A 70 5.06 8.64 -1.90
N LEU A 71 6.20 8.57 -1.22
CA LEU A 71 6.29 8.10 0.16
C LEU A 71 5.74 9.09 1.17
N ALA A 72 5.54 10.36 0.82
CA ALA A 72 4.91 11.36 1.69
C ALA A 72 3.46 11.00 2.12
N GLN A 73 2.79 10.07 1.42
CA GLN A 73 1.48 9.53 1.82
C GLN A 73 1.56 8.53 2.98
N PHE A 74 2.75 8.01 3.25
CA PHE A 74 3.02 7.07 4.32
C PHE A 74 3.88 7.81 5.38
N GLN A 75 3.67 7.57 6.68
CA GLN A 75 4.49 8.17 7.74
C GLN A 75 5.88 7.47 7.84
N VAL A 76 6.70 7.51 6.78
CA VAL A 76 7.74 6.48 6.56
C VAL A 76 9.08 6.76 7.21
N GLU A 77 9.53 5.81 8.02
CA GLU A 77 10.94 5.49 8.21
C GLU A 77 11.43 4.66 7.02
N ILE A 78 12.28 5.23 6.15
CA ILE A 78 12.75 4.56 4.94
C ILE A 78 13.91 3.62 5.27
N GLN A 79 13.77 2.34 4.94
CA GLN A 79 14.84 1.34 5.02
C GLN A 79 15.25 0.91 3.61
N VAL A 80 16.56 0.84 3.37
CA VAL A 80 17.13 0.51 2.06
C VAL A 80 17.93 -0.79 2.18
N PHE A 81 17.59 -1.76 1.32
CA PHE A 81 18.25 -3.05 1.23
C PHE A 81 18.87 -3.21 -0.16
N THR A 82 20.09 -3.75 -0.21
CA THR A 82 20.79 -4.04 -1.47
C THR A 82 20.91 -5.55 -1.64
N CYS A 83 20.40 -6.06 -2.76
CA CYS A 83 20.45 -7.47 -3.12
C CYS A 83 21.16 -7.63 -4.47
N PHE A 84 21.80 -8.77 -4.68
CA PHE A 84 22.60 -9.05 -5.88
C PHE A 84 22.00 -10.11 -6.80
N SER A 85 20.85 -10.70 -6.43
CA SER A 85 20.12 -11.69 -7.23
C SER A 85 18.62 -11.66 -6.92
N CYS A 86 17.78 -12.18 -7.83
CA CYS A 86 16.33 -12.30 -7.63
C CYS A 86 16.00 -13.20 -6.43
N GLU A 87 16.73 -14.31 -6.22
CA GLU A 87 16.60 -15.19 -5.06
C GLU A 87 16.83 -14.44 -3.74
N GLU A 88 17.94 -13.68 -3.65
CA GLU A 88 18.24 -12.87 -2.47
C GLU A 88 17.20 -11.77 -2.24
N THR A 89 16.72 -11.13 -3.32
CA THR A 89 15.62 -10.16 -3.24
C THR A 89 14.33 -10.81 -2.78
N GLY A 90 14.00 -12.01 -3.26
CA GLY A 90 12.84 -12.79 -2.86
C GLY A 90 12.87 -13.11 -1.37
N LEU A 91 13.98 -13.64 -0.88
CA LEU A 91 14.21 -13.91 0.55
C LEU A 91 14.12 -12.64 1.41
N CYS A 92 14.66 -11.52 0.92
CA CYS A 92 14.59 -10.24 1.61
C CYS A 92 13.15 -9.73 1.72
N ILE A 93 12.41 -9.72 0.61
CA ILE A 93 10.99 -9.34 0.59
C ILE A 93 10.19 -10.26 1.50
N ARG A 94 10.45 -11.58 1.47
CA ARG A 94 9.80 -12.53 2.37
C ARG A 94 10.03 -12.20 3.84
N ALA A 95 11.28 -11.93 4.22
CA ALA A 95 11.60 -11.54 5.59
C ALA A 95 10.92 -10.24 6.02
N ILE A 96 10.83 -9.24 5.13
CA ILE A 96 10.12 -7.98 5.38
C ILE A 96 8.63 -8.24 5.59
N VAL A 97 8.01 -8.97 4.68
CA VAL A 97 6.60 -9.37 4.78
C VAL A 97 6.34 -10.10 6.09
N ASP A 98 7.22 -11.03 6.46
CA ASP A 98 7.08 -11.81 7.68
C ASP A 98 7.18 -10.93 8.94
N GLN A 99 8.08 -9.95 8.94
CA GLN A 99 8.22 -8.97 10.01
C GLN A 99 7.00 -8.04 10.11
N CYS A 100 6.52 -7.50 9.00
CA CYS A 100 5.31 -6.66 8.96
C CYS A 100 4.11 -7.44 9.51
N ALA A 101 4.02 -8.72 9.14
CA ALA A 101 2.99 -9.60 9.61
C ALA A 101 3.09 -9.86 11.14
N GLU A 102 4.27 -10.13 11.68
CA GLU A 102 4.45 -10.26 13.13
C GLU A 102 4.05 -8.98 13.87
N VAL A 103 4.40 -7.79 13.36
CA VAL A 103 4.04 -6.49 13.94
C VAL A 103 2.53 -6.26 13.89
N ALA A 104 1.88 -6.51 12.74
CA ALA A 104 0.44 -6.38 12.59
C ALA A 104 -0.32 -7.28 13.58
N LEU A 105 0.15 -8.52 13.78
CA LEU A 105 -0.47 -9.44 14.73
C LEU A 105 -0.22 -9.04 16.19
N SER A 106 1.03 -8.72 16.55
CA SER A 106 1.44 -8.47 17.94
C SER A 106 1.02 -7.08 18.45
N CYS A 107 1.18 -6.04 17.63
CA CYS A 107 0.91 -4.65 18.01
C CYS A 107 -0.51 -4.22 17.69
N HIS A 108 -1.09 -4.69 16.59
CA HIS A 108 -2.38 -4.20 16.09
C HIS A 108 -3.50 -5.24 16.17
N ARG A 109 -3.18 -6.50 16.54
CA ARG A 109 -4.10 -7.65 16.53
C ARG A 109 -4.81 -7.83 15.19
N ILE A 110 -4.12 -7.45 14.11
CA ILE A 110 -4.56 -7.63 12.73
C ILE A 110 -3.92 -8.93 12.24
N LEU A 111 -4.72 -9.86 11.76
CA LEU A 111 -4.20 -11.08 11.14
C LEU A 111 -3.60 -10.72 9.77
N PRO A 112 -2.27 -10.85 9.60
CA PRO A 112 -1.59 -10.55 8.35
C PRO A 112 -1.90 -11.64 7.33
N ARG A 113 -2.22 -11.21 6.12
CA ARG A 113 -2.96 -12.06 5.16
C ARG A 113 -2.10 -12.64 4.06
N LEU A 114 -0.84 -12.20 3.96
CA LEU A 114 0.16 -12.75 3.03
C LEU A 114 0.45 -14.24 3.28
N TRP A 115 -0.04 -14.82 4.40
CA TRP A 115 0.20 -16.22 4.78
C TRP A 115 -1.01 -17.15 4.73
N PHE A 116 -2.23 -16.64 4.54
CA PHE A 116 -3.45 -17.47 4.56
C PHE A 116 -4.35 -17.17 3.36
N GLU A 117 -4.71 -18.22 2.61
CA GLU A 117 -5.71 -18.18 1.55
C GLU A 117 -7.11 -17.76 2.10
N ARG A 118 -7.38 -16.44 2.12
CA ARG A 118 -8.70 -15.71 2.11
C ARG A 118 -9.59 -15.68 3.39
N PRO A 119 -10.39 -14.58 3.65
CA PRO A 119 -11.52 -14.15 2.79
C PRO A 119 -11.97 -12.66 2.67
N PHE A 120 -11.27 -11.60 3.15
CA PHE A 120 -11.81 -10.21 2.99
C PHE A 120 -11.24 -9.39 1.84
N LEU A 121 -9.98 -9.62 1.41
CA LEU A 121 -9.41 -8.85 0.31
C LEU A 121 -10.03 -9.42 -0.97
N LEU A 122 -10.86 -8.63 -1.62
CA LEU A 122 -11.55 -9.04 -2.84
C LEU A 122 -10.50 -9.12 -3.97
N GLU A 123 -10.50 -10.18 -4.78
CA GLU A 123 -9.70 -10.21 -6.00
C GLU A 123 -10.08 -9.05 -6.90
N GLU A 124 -11.38 -8.85 -7.09
CA GLU A 124 -11.92 -7.74 -7.86
C GLU A 124 -12.13 -6.51 -6.97
N GLU A 125 -11.60 -5.38 -7.43
CA GLU A 125 -11.74 -4.10 -6.75
C GLU A 125 -13.20 -3.60 -6.76
N SER A 126 -13.73 -3.27 -5.58
CA SER A 126 -15.09 -2.75 -5.46
C SER A 126 -15.19 -1.25 -5.83
N GLN A 127 -16.37 -0.77 -6.21
CA GLN A 127 -16.57 0.67 -6.46
C GLN A 127 -16.30 1.55 -5.23
N PHE A 128 -16.61 1.04 -4.04
CA PHE A 128 -16.33 1.75 -2.79
C PHE A 128 -14.84 1.77 -2.45
N GLU A 129 -14.12 0.68 -2.74
CA GLU A 129 -12.66 0.66 -2.64
C GLU A 129 -12.04 1.70 -3.57
N ARG A 130 -12.42 1.71 -4.86
CA ARG A 130 -11.97 2.72 -5.82
C ARG A 130 -12.20 4.13 -5.33
N PHE A 131 -13.41 4.40 -4.83
CA PHE A 131 -13.76 5.71 -4.29
C PHE A 131 -12.84 6.09 -3.12
N LEU A 132 -12.68 5.20 -2.14
CA LEU A 132 -11.85 5.46 -0.97
C LEU A 132 -10.38 5.67 -1.34
N VAL A 133 -9.82 4.84 -2.22
CA VAL A 133 -8.43 4.95 -2.68
C VAL A 133 -8.22 6.22 -3.50
N SER A 134 -9.21 6.65 -4.29
CA SER A 134 -9.14 7.89 -5.07
C SER A 134 -8.96 9.15 -4.22
N THR A 135 -9.33 9.10 -2.93
CA THR A 135 -9.11 10.20 -1.99
C THR A 135 -7.62 10.44 -1.71
N LYS A 136 -6.76 9.46 -2.00
CA LYS A 136 -5.33 9.43 -1.66
C LYS A 136 -5.02 9.52 -0.16
N ILE A 137 -6.03 9.32 0.70
CA ILE A 137 -5.87 9.31 2.16
C ILE A 137 -5.50 7.91 2.65
N ILE A 138 -6.12 6.89 2.06
CA ILE A 138 -5.90 5.48 2.39
C ILE A 138 -5.59 4.66 1.13
N ASN A 139 -4.81 3.60 1.30
CA ASN A 139 -4.45 2.67 0.22
C ASN A 139 -5.49 1.54 0.06
N HIS A 140 -5.30 0.67 -0.95
CA HIS A 140 -6.22 -0.44 -1.23
C HIS A 140 -6.42 -1.37 -0.03
N TYR A 141 -5.34 -1.71 0.67
CA TYR A 141 -5.39 -2.60 1.84
C TYR A 141 -6.21 -1.99 2.98
N ALA A 142 -5.94 -0.72 3.28
CA ALA A 142 -6.66 0.07 4.27
C ALA A 142 -8.15 0.22 3.91
N ALA A 143 -8.47 0.47 2.64
CA ALA A 143 -9.84 0.59 2.15
C ALA A 143 -10.62 -0.72 2.31
N GLN A 144 -10.07 -1.86 1.90
CA GLN A 144 -10.73 -3.16 2.08
C GLN A 144 -10.82 -3.55 3.56
N SER A 145 -9.80 -3.25 4.37
CA SER A 145 -9.82 -3.47 5.83
C SER A 145 -10.90 -2.63 6.52
N LEU A 146 -11.09 -1.39 6.07
CA LEU A 146 -12.15 -0.49 6.54
C LEU A 146 -13.54 -1.04 6.17
N LEU A 147 -13.74 -1.35 4.88
CA LEU A 147 -15.01 -1.86 4.34
C LEU A 147 -15.42 -3.23 4.90
N HIS A 148 -14.47 -4.00 5.44
CA HIS A 148 -14.76 -5.23 6.17
C HIS A 148 -15.35 -4.98 7.57
N LYS A 149 -15.10 -3.82 8.16
CA LYS A 149 -15.57 -3.48 9.52
C LYS A 149 -16.79 -2.56 9.53
N ILE A 150 -16.95 -1.72 8.52
CA ILE A 150 -18.04 -0.75 8.41
C ILE A 150 -18.61 -0.71 6.99
N CYS A 151 -19.86 -0.29 6.83
CA CYS A 151 -20.40 0.04 5.51
C CYS A 151 -20.15 1.51 5.16
N MET A 152 -20.44 1.90 3.91
CA MET A 152 -20.34 3.31 3.50
C MET A 152 -21.30 4.22 4.28
N ASP A 153 -22.52 3.74 4.59
CA ASP A 153 -23.49 4.54 5.36
C ASP A 153 -22.97 4.89 6.75
N ASP A 154 -22.23 3.97 7.37
CA ASP A 154 -21.57 4.23 8.66
C ASP A 154 -20.59 5.40 8.54
N LEU A 155 -19.82 5.48 7.44
CA LEU A 155 -18.85 6.56 7.18
C LEU A 155 -19.53 7.93 7.01
N PHE A 156 -20.72 7.98 6.40
CA PHE A 156 -21.48 9.21 6.21
C PHE A 156 -22.22 9.66 7.50
N LEU A 157 -22.79 8.71 8.24
CA LEU A 157 -23.75 8.99 9.31
C LEU A 157 -23.10 9.08 10.69
N LYS A 158 -22.10 8.26 10.99
CA LYS A 158 -21.52 8.17 12.34
C LYS A 158 -20.52 9.29 12.64
N SER A 159 -20.34 9.54 13.93
CA SER A 159 -19.26 10.40 14.43
C SER A 159 -17.90 9.70 14.32
N VAL A 160 -16.81 10.47 14.33
CA VAL A 160 -15.44 9.94 14.33
C VAL A 160 -15.21 8.97 15.51
N ASP A 161 -15.74 9.30 16.70
CA ASP A 161 -15.54 8.49 17.90
C ASP A 161 -16.22 7.12 17.80
N GLU A 162 -17.42 7.08 17.22
CA GLU A 162 -18.13 5.82 16.93
C GLU A 162 -17.38 5.00 15.87
N LEU A 163 -16.84 5.65 14.84
CA LEU A 163 -16.04 4.98 13.81
C LEU A 163 -14.76 4.40 14.41
N LYS A 164 -14.05 5.12 15.29
CA LYS A 164 -12.86 4.60 15.99
C LYS A 164 -13.15 3.31 16.76
N LEU A 165 -14.29 3.25 17.44
CA LEU A 165 -14.73 2.07 18.20
C LEU A 165 -15.01 0.86 17.30
N LEU A 166 -15.57 1.08 16.09
CA LEU A 166 -15.88 0.01 15.13
C LEU A 166 -14.63 -0.46 14.38
N ILE A 167 -13.78 0.47 13.99
CA ILE A 167 -12.64 0.22 13.10
C ILE A 167 -11.46 -0.42 13.87
N GLN A 168 -11.33 -0.19 15.19
CA GLN A 168 -10.34 -0.84 16.05
C GLN A 168 -8.95 -0.95 15.39
N ASN A 169 -8.38 0.19 14.99
CA ASN A 169 -7.06 0.31 14.37
C ASN A 169 -6.89 -0.23 12.94
N ALA A 170 -7.97 -0.48 12.17
CA ALA A 170 -7.79 -0.90 10.77
C ALA A 170 -7.12 0.15 9.88
N ILE A 171 -7.18 1.43 10.26
CA ILE A 171 -6.44 2.55 9.65
C ILE A 171 -5.91 3.46 10.75
N ALA A 172 -4.93 4.31 10.43
CA ALA A 172 -4.42 5.29 11.39
C ALA A 172 -5.49 6.33 11.76
N ASP A 173 -5.48 6.79 13.01
CA ASP A 173 -6.44 7.78 13.52
C ASP A 173 -6.45 9.07 12.68
N GLU A 174 -5.27 9.51 12.23
CA GLU A 174 -5.11 10.68 11.37
C GLU A 174 -5.78 10.48 10.00
N GLN A 175 -5.58 9.31 9.39
CA GLN A 175 -6.22 8.95 8.13
C GLN A 175 -7.75 8.88 8.27
N LEU A 176 -8.24 8.32 9.38
CA LEU A 176 -9.67 8.27 9.67
C LEU A 176 -10.27 9.68 9.83
N GLN A 177 -9.58 10.58 10.53
CA GLN A 177 -10.01 11.96 10.69
C GLN A 177 -10.06 12.72 9.36
N LEU A 178 -9.03 12.58 8.54
CA LEU A 178 -8.98 13.18 7.21
C LEU A 178 -10.09 12.64 6.30
N LEU A 179 -10.29 11.31 6.30
CA LEU A 179 -11.32 10.67 5.49
C LEU A 179 -12.73 11.09 5.92
N TRP A 180 -13.02 11.08 7.22
CA TRP A 180 -14.30 11.54 7.75
C TRP A 180 -14.56 13.02 7.45
N GLY A 181 -13.52 13.85 7.58
CA GLY A 181 -13.59 15.27 7.23
C GLY A 181 -13.93 15.48 5.75
N LEU A 182 -13.26 14.75 4.86
CA LEU A 182 -13.50 14.82 3.41
C LEU A 182 -14.93 14.38 3.07
N VAL A 183 -15.40 13.28 3.64
CA VAL A 183 -16.74 12.71 3.38
C VAL A 183 -17.87 13.62 3.86
N ARG A 184 -17.62 14.42 4.91
CA ARG A 184 -18.61 15.37 5.47
C ARG A 184 -18.47 16.80 4.99
N GLN A 185 -17.45 17.12 4.18
CA GLN A 185 -17.38 18.43 3.57
C GLN A 185 -18.59 18.65 2.68
N ASP A 186 -19.21 19.82 2.80
CA ASP A 186 -20.29 20.20 1.90
C ASP A 186 -19.69 20.40 0.51
N HIS A 187 -19.86 19.39 -0.35
CA HIS A 187 -19.37 19.43 -1.73
C HIS A 187 -20.23 20.35 -2.64
N GLY A 188 -21.16 21.12 -2.06
CA GLY A 188 -21.94 22.12 -2.79
C GLY A 188 -23.06 21.53 -3.67
N LEU A 189 -23.36 20.23 -3.53
CA LEU A 189 -24.44 19.54 -4.25
C LEU A 189 -25.84 19.89 -3.72
N ASN A 190 -25.92 20.55 -2.55
CA ASN A 190 -27.18 20.98 -1.94
C ASN A 190 -27.83 22.18 -2.64
N ASN A 191 -27.19 22.78 -3.66
CA ASN A 191 -27.72 23.93 -4.40
C ASN A 191 -28.34 23.58 -5.77
N ALA A 192 -28.51 22.29 -6.08
CA ALA A 192 -29.24 21.86 -7.28
C ALA A 192 -30.72 21.57 -6.96
N THR A 193 -31.46 22.60 -6.55
CA THR A 193 -32.94 22.60 -6.59
C THR A 193 -33.43 22.98 -7.98
#